data_AF-X1JKT7-F1
#
_entry.id   AF-X1JKT7-F1
#
_cell.length_a   1.000
_cell.length_b   1.000
_cell.length_c   1.000
_cell.angle_alpha   90.00
_cell.angle_beta   90.00
_cell.angle_gamma   90.00
#
_symmetry.space_group_name_H-M   'P 1'
#
loop_
_entity.id
_entity.type
_entity.pdbx_description
1 polymer ?
#
loop_
_entity_poly.entity_id
_entity_poly.type
_entity_poly.pdbx_seq_one_letter_code
_entity_poly.pdbx_strand_id
1 'polypeptide(L)'
;MRKMYTAKCSQCGQRFRAYERADLLQRIRKHMWKEHRKWMLARMKAGRLAGGPGNPTVGMVLTAVAQGIPVALALIRLVKKPRWNRLGEAVNAFEPYMKPETRTAWQAIKAIKDIDIRQGGRK
;
A
#
# COMPACT_ATOMS: atom_id res chain seq x y z
N MET A 1 -8.67 32.99 -24.41
CA MET A 1 -8.15 31.75 -25.02
C MET A 1 -8.15 30.63 -23.97
N ARG A 2 -8.70 29.44 -24.27
CA ARG A 2 -8.65 28.30 -23.32
C ARG A 2 -7.23 27.74 -23.27
N LYS A 3 -6.69 27.53 -22.07
CA LYS A 3 -5.35 26.97 -21.86
C LYS A 3 -5.31 25.52 -22.36
N MET A 4 -4.42 25.23 -23.31
CA MET A 4 -4.24 23.86 -23.80
C MET A 4 -3.24 23.13 -22.90
N TYR A 5 -3.66 22.01 -22.33
CA TYR A 5 -2.80 21.13 -21.55
C TYR A 5 -2.08 20.17 -22.49
N THR A 6 -0.80 19.93 -22.23
CA THR A 6 0.02 18.99 -23.00
C THR A 6 0.77 18.05 -22.07
N ALA A 7 0.95 16.80 -22.50
CA ALA A 7 1.70 15.79 -21.77
C ALA A 7 2.36 14.80 -22.72
N LYS A 8 3.38 14.11 -22.23
CA LYS A 8 4.15 13.10 -22.98
C LYS A 8 4.03 11.74 -22.27
N CYS A 9 3.82 10.67 -23.01
CA CYS A 9 3.94 9.32 -22.49
C CYS A 9 5.39 9.07 -22.05
N SER A 10 5.59 8.60 -20.82
CA SER A 10 6.93 8.32 -20.28
C SER A 10 7.59 7.08 -20.87
N GLN A 11 6.84 6.23 -21.58
CA GLN A 11 7.35 4.97 -22.15
C GLN A 11 7.70 5.11 -23.64
N CYS A 12 6.79 5.60 -24.47
CA CYS A 12 7.01 5.72 -25.92
C CYS A 12 7.19 7.16 -26.42
N GLY A 13 7.00 8.15 -25.56
CA GLY A 13 7.15 9.56 -25.93
C GLY A 13 6.01 10.17 -26.74
N GLN A 14 4.91 9.44 -26.97
CA GLN A 14 3.71 9.99 -27.64
C GLN A 14 3.17 11.22 -26.88
N ARG A 15 2.84 12.28 -27.62
CA ARG A 15 2.32 13.54 -27.05
C ARG A 15 0.81 13.58 -27.09
N PHE A 16 0.20 14.01 -25.99
CA PHE A 16 -1.24 14.22 -25.84
C PHE A 16 -1.51 15.69 -25.58
N ARG A 17 -2.61 16.19 -26.14
CA ARG A 17 -3.10 17.55 -25.92
C ARG A 17 -4.60 17.51 -25.63
N ALA A 18 -5.07 18.33 -24.72
CA ALA A 18 -6.49 18.55 -24.46
C ALA A 18 -6.73 19.93 -23.86
N TYR A 19 -7.95 20.45 -23.99
CA TYR A 19 -8.34 21.73 -23.38
C TYR A 19 -8.71 21.55 -21.90
N GLU A 20 -9.08 20.35 -21.49
CA GLU A 20 -9.35 20.01 -20.09
C GLU A 20 -8.32 19.03 -19.54
N ARG A 21 -7.98 19.18 -18.26
CA ARG A 21 -7.01 18.32 -17.58
C ARG A 21 -7.53 16.88 -17.45
N ALA A 22 -8.83 16.71 -17.19
CA ALA A 22 -9.45 15.39 -17.08
C ALA A 22 -9.33 14.60 -18.40
N ASP A 23 -9.66 15.25 -19.52
CA ASP A 23 -9.51 14.68 -20.86
C ASP A 23 -8.06 14.30 -21.17
N LEU A 24 -7.10 15.16 -20.82
CA LEU A 24 -5.68 14.87 -21.02
C LEU A 24 -5.29 13.58 -20.27
N LEU A 25 -5.69 13.45 -19.00
CA LEU A 25 -5.42 12.27 -18.18
C LEU A 25 -6.12 11.02 -18.73
N GLN A 26 -7.35 11.14 -19.21
CA GLN A 26 -8.09 10.02 -19.80
C GLN A 26 -7.44 9.54 -21.09
N ARG A 27 -6.99 10.46 -21.96
CA ARG A 27 -6.25 10.15 -23.19
C ARG A 27 -4.95 9.40 -22.89
N ILE A 28 -4.15 9.90 -21.94
CA ILE A 28 -2.91 9.24 -21.50
C ILE A 28 -3.23 7.86 -20.93
N ARG A 29 -4.23 7.75 -20.04
CA ARG A 29 -4.61 6.46 -19.43
C ARG A 29 -5.02 5.45 -20.48
N LYS A 30 -5.86 5.85 -21.44
CA LYS A 30 -6.31 4.98 -22.54
C LYS A 30 -5.12 4.48 -23.37
N HIS A 31 -4.19 5.39 -23.70
CA HIS A 31 -2.95 5.02 -24.39
C HIS A 31 -2.08 4.06 -23.58
N MET A 32 -1.84 4.33 -22.29
CA MET A 32 -1.03 3.47 -21.42
C MET A 32 -1.62 2.05 -21.30
N TRP A 33 -2.95 1.92 -21.27
CA TRP A 33 -3.60 0.61 -21.23
C TRP A 33 -3.64 -0.11 -22.57
N LYS A 34 -3.67 0.64 -23.68
CA LYS A 34 -3.68 0.07 -25.04
C LYS A 34 -2.29 -0.38 -25.47
N GLU A 35 -1.31 0.51 -25.39
CA GLU A 35 0.04 0.31 -25.95
C GLU A 35 1.04 -0.22 -24.92
N HIS A 36 0.82 0.03 -23.62
CA HIS A 36 1.77 -0.31 -22.54
C HIS A 36 1.17 -1.23 -21.48
N ARG A 37 0.19 -2.06 -21.87
CA ARG A 37 -0.51 -2.98 -20.96
C ARG A 37 0.43 -3.86 -20.15
N LYS A 38 1.43 -4.47 -20.79
CA LYS A 38 2.40 -5.36 -20.12
C LYS A 38 3.20 -4.59 -19.05
N TRP A 39 3.67 -3.39 -19.37
CA TRP A 39 4.38 -2.52 -18.44
C TRP A 39 3.49 -2.08 -17.27
N MET A 40 2.23 -1.70 -17.54
CA MET A 40 1.24 -1.36 -16.51
C MET A 40 1.01 -2.53 -15.55
N LEU A 41 0.80 -3.73 -16.08
CA LEU A 41 0.62 -4.95 -15.28
C LEU A 41 1.89 -5.28 -14.48
N ALA A 42 3.06 -5.16 -15.09
CA ALA A 42 4.34 -5.36 -14.41
C ALA A 42 4.53 -4.35 -13.27
N ARG A 43 4.17 -3.07 -13.46
CA ARG A 43 4.24 -2.04 -12.42
C ARG A 43 3.22 -2.28 -11.30
N MET A 44 2.03 -2.77 -11.61
CA MET A 44 1.04 -3.19 -10.61
C MET A 44 1.51 -4.42 -9.83
N LYS A 45 2.10 -5.41 -10.51
CA LYS A 45 2.70 -6.60 -9.87
C LYS A 45 3.90 -6.20 -9.02
N ALA A 46 4.76 -5.30 -9.51
CA ALA A 46 5.87 -4.74 -8.75
C ALA A 46 5.39 -3.92 -7.56
N GLY A 47 4.27 -3.18 -7.65
CA GLY A 47 3.65 -2.51 -6.50
C GLY A 47 3.08 -3.49 -5.47
N ARG A 48 2.53 -4.63 -5.92
CA ARG A 48 2.06 -5.70 -5.04
C ARG A 48 3.20 -6.50 -4.41
N LEU A 49 4.27 -6.79 -5.16
CA LEU A 49 5.48 -7.47 -4.70
C LEU A 49 6.37 -6.56 -3.84
N ALA A 50 6.37 -5.26 -4.10
CA ALA A 50 6.86 -4.22 -3.19
C ALA A 50 6.03 -4.14 -1.89
N GLY A 51 4.99 -4.99 -1.77
CA GLY A 51 4.49 -5.59 -0.54
C GLY A 51 5.54 -6.33 0.32
N GLY A 52 6.79 -5.87 0.33
CA GLY A 52 7.82 -6.29 1.28
C GLY A 52 7.49 -5.80 2.70
N PRO A 53 8.42 -5.91 3.66
CA PRO A 53 8.20 -5.63 5.09
C PRO A 53 7.66 -4.22 5.44
N GLY A 54 7.53 -3.29 4.49
CA GLY A 54 6.84 -2.00 4.68
C GLY A 54 5.38 -1.95 4.20
N ASN A 55 4.90 -2.99 3.53
CA ASN A 55 3.59 -3.04 2.89
C ASN A 55 2.89 -4.43 3.06
N PRO A 56 2.77 -4.96 4.29
CA PRO A 56 2.07 -6.21 4.55
C PRO A 56 0.57 -6.09 4.25
N THR A 57 -0.03 -7.22 3.90
CA THR A 57 -1.48 -7.40 3.77
C THR A 57 -2.07 -7.89 5.10
N VAL A 58 -3.39 -7.77 5.29
CA VAL A 58 -4.09 -8.27 6.49
C VAL A 58 -3.83 -9.77 6.69
N GLY A 59 -3.95 -10.57 5.62
CA GLY A 59 -3.67 -12.01 5.68
C GLY A 59 -2.23 -12.32 6.13
N MET A 60 -1.23 -11.58 5.62
CA MET A 60 0.16 -11.75 6.06
C MET A 60 0.34 -11.43 7.55
N VAL A 61 -0.34 -10.39 8.06
CA VAL A 61 -0.30 -10.06 9.48
C VAL A 61 -0.95 -11.16 10.31
N LEU A 62 -2.13 -11.64 9.93
CA LEU A 62 -2.82 -12.73 10.65
C LEU A 62 -1.97 -14.00 10.70
N THR A 63 -1.37 -14.40 9.58
CA THR A 63 -0.45 -15.54 9.52
C THR A 63 0.76 -15.32 10.41
N ALA A 64 1.36 -14.13 10.38
CA ALA A 64 2.53 -13.82 11.21
C ALA A 64 2.19 -13.79 12.71
N VAL A 65 1.01 -13.28 13.10
CA VAL A 65 0.51 -13.31 14.48
C VAL A 65 0.35 -14.76 14.94
N ALA A 66 -0.20 -15.63 14.09
CA ALA A 66 -0.35 -17.06 14.40
C ALA A 66 1.00 -17.79 14.51
N GLN A 67 2.03 -17.33 13.80
CA GLN A 67 3.41 -17.85 13.89
C GLN A 67 4.16 -17.32 15.11
N GLY A 68 3.70 -16.21 15.70
CA GLY A 68 4.23 -15.66 16.95
C GLY A 68 4.62 -14.18 16.86
N ILE A 69 4.72 -13.56 18.04
CA ILE A 69 5.00 -12.12 18.20
C ILE A 69 6.28 -11.66 17.47
N PRO A 70 7.44 -12.36 17.58
CA PRO A 70 8.66 -11.91 16.90
C PRO A 70 8.53 -11.83 15.37
N VAL A 71 7.82 -12.80 14.78
CA VAL A 71 7.61 -12.87 13.32
C VAL A 71 6.71 -11.73 12.86
N ALA A 72 5.62 -11.49 13.58
CA ALA A 72 4.72 -10.38 13.29
C ALA A 72 5.40 -9.01 13.44
N LEU A 73 6.20 -8.80 14.49
CA LEU A 73 6.94 -7.56 14.68
C LEU A 73 7.97 -7.31 13.56
N ALA A 74 8.69 -8.34 13.13
CA ALA A 74 9.61 -8.24 11.99
C ALA A 74 8.87 -7.82 10.71
N LEU A 75 7.68 -8.38 10.47
CA LEU A 75 6.85 -8.06 9.31
C LEU A 75 6.32 -6.62 9.33
N ILE A 76 5.92 -6.09 10.49
CA ILE A 76 5.32 -4.75 10.58
C ILE A 76 6.32 -3.64 10.94
N ARG A 77 7.58 -3.99 11.20
CA ARG A 77 8.62 -3.05 11.66
C ARG A 77 8.73 -1.81 10.77
N LEU A 78 8.71 -1.98 9.45
CA LEU A 78 8.89 -0.88 8.49
C LEU A 78 7.57 -0.19 8.10
N VAL A 79 6.44 -0.59 8.70
CA VAL A 79 5.14 0.00 8.41
C VAL A 79 5.04 1.39 9.04
N LYS A 80 4.83 2.41 8.21
CA LYS A 80 4.66 3.82 8.64
C LYS A 80 3.28 4.05 9.25
N LYS A 81 3.19 5.04 10.16
CA LYS A 81 1.97 5.39 10.92
C LYS A 81 0.66 5.47 10.10
N PRO A 82 0.56 6.21 8.98
CA PRO A 82 -0.70 6.31 8.25
C PRO A 82 -1.20 4.97 7.73
N ARG A 83 -0.27 4.08 7.37
CA ARG A 83 -0.56 2.74 6.91
C ARG A 83 -0.86 1.80 8.07
N TRP A 84 -0.09 1.91 9.15
CA TRP A 84 -0.29 1.15 10.38
C TRP A 84 -1.71 1.30 10.89
N ASN A 85 -2.25 2.53 10.93
CA ASN A 85 -3.63 2.76 11.36
C ASN A 85 -4.64 1.95 10.52
N ARG A 86 -4.56 2.04 9.18
CA ARG A 86 -5.46 1.30 8.28
C ARG A 86 -5.31 -0.21 8.40
N LEU A 87 -4.07 -0.69 8.50
CA LEU A 87 -3.78 -2.11 8.64
C LEU A 87 -4.28 -2.64 10.00
N GLY A 88 -4.05 -1.88 11.06
CA GLY A 88 -4.49 -2.20 12.41
C GLY A 88 -6.01 -2.24 12.50
N GLU A 89 -6.72 -1.24 11.96
CA GLU A 89 -8.18 -1.25 11.86
C GLU A 89 -8.70 -2.49 11.12
N ALA A 90 -8.09 -2.80 9.97
CA ALA A 90 -8.49 -3.95 9.18
C ALA A 90 -8.24 -5.29 9.90
N VAL A 91 -7.14 -5.43 10.65
CA VAL A 91 -6.86 -6.64 11.46
C VAL A 91 -7.77 -6.70 12.69
N ASN A 92 -8.07 -5.56 13.34
CA ASN A 92 -8.98 -5.51 14.49
C ASN A 92 -10.39 -6.01 14.12
N ALA A 93 -10.84 -5.77 12.88
CA ALA A 93 -12.12 -6.30 12.38
C ALA A 93 -12.18 -7.84 12.39
N PHE A 94 -11.03 -8.52 12.40
CA PHE A 94 -10.95 -9.97 12.49
C PHE A 94 -10.86 -10.49 13.93
N GLU A 95 -10.64 -9.65 14.94
CA GLU A 95 -10.51 -10.08 16.34
C GLU A 95 -11.65 -10.96 16.87
N PRO A 96 -12.93 -10.73 16.52
CA PRO A 96 -14.03 -11.60 16.94
C PRO A 96 -13.87 -13.05 16.46
N TYR A 97 -13.20 -13.25 15.33
CA TYR A 97 -12.98 -14.55 14.70
C TYR A 97 -11.63 -15.18 15.06
N MET A 98 -10.76 -14.46 15.77
CA MET A 98 -9.47 -14.99 16.22
C MET A 98 -9.64 -15.88 17.44
N LYS A 99 -8.79 -16.90 17.54
CA LYS A 99 -8.59 -17.64 18.79
C LYS A 99 -8.14 -16.68 19.90
N PRO A 100 -8.50 -16.90 21.17
CA PRO A 100 -8.11 -16.02 22.28
C PRO A 100 -6.60 -15.73 22.34
N GLU A 101 -5.78 -16.76 22.13
CA GLU A 101 -4.31 -16.67 22.09
C GLU A 101 -3.82 -15.72 21.00
N THR A 102 -4.35 -15.87 19.78
CA THR A 102 -4.02 -15.03 18.62
C THR A 102 -4.46 -13.58 18.85
N ARG A 103 -5.61 -13.37 19.49
CA ARG A 103 -6.10 -12.03 19.86
C ARG A 103 -5.17 -11.36 20.85
N THR A 104 -4.76 -12.06 21.91
CA THR A 104 -3.80 -11.54 22.90
C THR A 104 -2.46 -11.21 22.25
N ALA A 105 -1.95 -12.09 21.37
CA ALA A 105 -0.73 -11.84 20.63
C ALA A 105 -0.85 -10.58 19.75
N TRP A 106 -1.98 -10.42 19.04
CA TRP A 106 -2.26 -9.24 18.23
C TRP A 106 -2.28 -7.95 19.05
N GLN A 107 -2.95 -7.93 20.22
CA GLN A 107 -2.97 -6.75 21.09
C GLN A 107 -1.57 -6.39 21.60
N ALA A 108 -0.74 -7.39 21.94
CA ALA A 108 0.65 -7.15 22.33
C ALA A 108 1.48 -6.54 21.19
N ILE A 109 1.37 -7.11 19.97
CA ILE A 109 2.02 -6.59 18.77
C ILE A 109 1.61 -5.14 18.49
N LYS A 110 0.32 -4.86 18.62
CA LYS A 110 -0.25 -3.52 18.40
C LYS A 110 0.32 -2.51 19.39
N ALA A 111 0.35 -2.85 20.68
CA ALA A 111 0.91 -2.00 21.73
C ALA A 111 2.40 -1.70 21.47
N ILE A 112 3.20 -2.71 21.10
CA ILE A 112 4.63 -2.54 20.79
C ILE A 112 4.80 -1.61 19.59
N LYS A 113 4.02 -1.79 18.52
CA LYS A 113 4.14 -0.96 17.32
C LYS A 113 3.72 0.49 17.56
N ASP A 114 2.70 0.71 18.39
CA ASP A 114 2.27 2.05 18.78
C ASP A 114 3.35 2.79 19.58
N ILE A 115 4.09 2.08 20.45
CA ILE A 115 5.24 2.64 21.17
C ILE A 115 6.36 3.02 20.20
N ASP A 116 6.73 2.11 19.28
CA ASP A 116 7.75 2.34 18.24
C ASP A 116 7.43 3.59 17.40
N ILE A 117 6.17 3.75 16.97
CA ILE A 117 5.72 4.91 16.20
C ILE A 117 5.81 6.20 17.03
N ARG A 118 5.49 6.17 18.33
CA ARG A 118 5.59 7.34 19.22
C ARG A 118 7.04 7.76 19.45
N GLN A 119 7.95 6.80 19.58
CA GLN A 119 9.38 7.06 19.79
C GLN A 119 10.08 7.53 18.50
N GLY A 120 9.72 6.97 17.34
CA GLY A 120 10.25 7.36 16.04
C GLY A 120 9.87 8.77 15.56
N GLY A 121 8.85 9.39 16.17
CA GLY A 121 8.46 10.78 15.90
C GLY A 121 9.15 11.84 16.77
N ARG A 122 10.07 11.43 17.66
CA ARG A 122 10.87 12.33 18.52
C ARG A 122 12.30 12.59 18.00
N LYS A 123 12.60 12.19 16.75
CA LYS A 123 13.87 12.48 16.08
C LYS A 123 13.68 13.51 14.98
#